data_AF-A0A6J2EGD1-F1
#
_entry.id   AF-A0A6J2EGD1-F1
#
_cell.length_a   1.000
_cell.length_b   1.000
_cell.length_c   1.000
_cell.angle_alpha   90.00
_cell.angle_beta   90.00
_cell.angle_gamma   90.00
#
_symmetry.space_group_name_H-M   'P 1'
#
loop_
_entity.id
_entity.type
_entity.pdbx_description
1 polymer ?
#
loop_
_entity_poly.entity_id
_entity_poly.type
_entity_poly.pdbx_seq_one_letter_code
_entity_poly.pdbx_strand_id
1 'polypeptide(L)'
;MLPQRSSRWFSPAWPTRLARPASAAAQLSSRHRLLLARATRQEVLGLYRRIFRLARKWQAASGQMEDTIKEKQYILNEARTLFQKNKNLTDADLIKQCIDECTARIEIGLHYQIPYPRPIHLPPMGLTPLQGRGLRSQEKLRKLSKPVYLKSHDEIS
;
A
#
# COMPACT_ATOMS: atom_id res chain seq x y z
N MET A 1 36.65 -29.92 78.61
CA MET A 1 37.43 -29.22 77.57
C MET A 1 36.52 -28.91 76.40
N LEU A 2 36.28 -27.62 76.10
CA LEU A 2 35.76 -27.16 74.80
C LEU A 2 36.96 -26.81 73.91
N PRO A 3 36.86 -26.94 72.56
CA PRO A 3 36.43 -25.80 71.74
C PRO A 3 35.39 -26.19 70.67
N GLN A 4 34.33 -25.40 70.42
CA GLN A 4 34.24 -24.23 69.52
C GLN A 4 34.33 -24.51 68.00
N ARG A 5 33.14 -24.44 67.37
CA ARG A 5 32.74 -23.73 66.12
C ARG A 5 33.62 -23.81 64.85
N SER A 6 32.97 -24.18 63.72
CA SER A 6 33.02 -23.46 62.43
C SER A 6 32.18 -24.21 61.37
N SER A 7 30.92 -23.88 61.12
CA SER A 7 30.45 -23.03 60.00
C SER A 7 31.22 -23.20 58.68
N ARG A 8 30.67 -23.97 57.74
CA ARG A 8 30.79 -23.72 56.29
C ARG A 8 29.65 -24.42 55.54
N TRP A 9 28.57 -23.66 55.37
CA TRP A 9 27.57 -23.91 54.35
C TRP A 9 28.27 -23.84 52.99
N PHE A 10 28.45 -24.98 52.33
CA PHE A 10 28.82 -25.02 50.92
C PHE A 10 27.53 -24.87 50.10
N SER A 11 27.19 -23.63 49.78
CA SER A 11 26.27 -23.33 48.68
C SER A 11 27.05 -23.47 47.37
N PRO A 12 26.62 -24.28 46.39
CA PRO A 12 27.11 -24.15 45.04
C PRO A 12 26.47 -22.90 44.43
N ALA A 13 27.29 -21.87 44.21
CA ALA A 13 26.91 -20.72 43.42
C ALA A 13 26.59 -21.20 42.00
N TRP A 14 25.31 -21.20 41.64
CA TRP A 14 24.89 -21.35 40.27
C TRP A 14 25.46 -20.16 39.49
N PRO A 15 26.16 -20.37 38.36
CA PRO A 15 26.56 -19.25 37.52
C PRO A 15 25.30 -18.59 36.99
N THR A 16 25.14 -17.33 37.39
CA THR A 16 24.15 -16.38 36.94
C THR A 16 23.97 -16.53 35.43
N ARG A 17 22.73 -16.87 35.05
CA ARG A 17 22.19 -16.86 33.69
C ARG A 17 22.83 -15.72 32.89
N LEU A 18 23.75 -16.04 31.97
CA LEU A 18 24.21 -15.12 30.95
C LEU A 18 22.95 -14.62 30.24
N ALA A 19 22.60 -13.36 30.47
CA ALA A 19 21.54 -12.70 29.75
C ALA A 19 21.90 -12.78 28.26
N ARG A 20 21.19 -13.65 27.52
CA ARG A 20 21.22 -13.65 26.06
C ARG A 20 21.06 -12.21 25.59
N PRO A 21 21.91 -11.69 24.69
CA PRO A 21 21.81 -10.31 24.25
C PRO A 21 20.57 -10.16 23.36
N ALA A 22 19.41 -9.94 23.98
CA ALA A 22 18.18 -9.54 23.32
C ALA A 22 18.36 -8.24 22.50
N SER A 23 19.40 -7.47 22.80
CA SER A 23 19.75 -6.19 22.16
C SER A 23 20.19 -6.34 20.68
N ALA A 24 20.99 -7.35 20.32
CA ALA A 24 21.54 -7.45 18.96
C ALA A 24 20.46 -7.82 17.90
N ALA A 25 19.56 -8.75 18.24
CA ALA A 25 18.45 -9.13 17.37
C ALA A 25 17.42 -7.99 17.22
N ALA A 26 17.17 -7.23 18.30
CA ALA A 26 16.30 -6.05 18.25
C ALA A 26 16.91 -4.91 17.40
N GLN A 27 18.22 -4.68 17.48
CA GLN A 27 18.94 -3.69 16.67
C GLN A 27 18.96 -4.03 15.17
N LEU A 28 19.15 -5.30 14.82
CA LEU A 28 19.08 -5.80 13.43
C LEU A 28 17.67 -5.62 12.84
N SER A 29 16.62 -5.94 13.61
CA SER A 29 15.23 -5.75 13.20
C SER A 29 14.86 -4.27 13.00
N SER A 30 15.39 -3.37 13.82
CA SER A 30 15.19 -1.92 13.69
C SER A 30 15.88 -1.33 12.44
N ARG A 31 17.14 -1.73 12.19
CA ARG A 31 17.88 -1.32 10.98
C ARG A 31 17.20 -1.79 9.70
N HIS A 32 16.73 -3.04 9.66
CA HIS A 32 16.00 -3.59 8.52
C HIS A 32 14.71 -2.80 8.24
N ARG A 33 13.96 -2.42 9.28
CA ARG A 33 12.76 -1.58 9.16
C ARG A 33 13.07 -0.20 8.55
N LEU A 34 14.13 0.47 9.01
CA LEU A 34 14.52 1.79 8.49
C LEU A 34 14.95 1.73 7.03
N LEU A 35 15.67 0.67 6.63
CA LEU A 35 16.06 0.45 5.24
C LEU A 35 14.85 0.20 4.34
N LEU A 36 13.91 -0.64 4.78
CA LEU A 36 12.66 -0.88 4.06
C LEU A 36 11.85 0.41 3.91
N ALA A 37 11.70 1.20 4.96
CA ALA A 37 11.00 2.49 4.91
C ALA A 37 11.66 3.50 3.95
N ARG A 38 13.00 3.49 3.87
CA ARG A 38 13.74 4.34 2.93
C ARG A 38 13.55 3.88 1.49
N ALA A 39 13.58 2.57 1.24
CA ALA A 39 13.37 1.98 -0.07
C ALA A 39 11.96 2.25 -0.59
N THR A 40 10.93 2.00 0.23
CA THR A 40 9.52 2.27 -0.15
C THR A 40 9.30 3.76 -0.43
N ARG A 41 9.89 4.66 0.37
CA ARG A 41 9.81 6.10 0.10
C ARG A 41 10.44 6.50 -1.24
N GLN A 42 11.58 5.91 -1.60
CA GLN A 42 12.23 6.17 -2.88
C GLN A 42 11.37 5.68 -4.05
N GLU A 43 10.75 4.51 -3.91
CA GLU A 43 9.85 3.92 -4.89
C GLU A 43 8.60 4.79 -5.11
N VAL A 44 7.92 5.20 -4.03
CA VAL A 44 6.74 6.08 -4.09
C VAL A 44 7.07 7.42 -4.75
N LEU A 45 8.18 8.06 -4.37
CA LEU A 45 8.60 9.32 -5.00
C LEU A 45 9.02 9.12 -6.47
N GLY A 46 9.59 7.96 -6.79
CA GLY A 46 9.90 7.54 -8.17
C GLY A 46 8.64 7.45 -9.02
N LEU A 47 7.60 6.77 -8.51
CA LEU A 47 6.28 6.67 -9.15
C LEU A 47 5.64 8.05 -9.32
N TYR A 48 5.65 8.89 -8.29
CA TYR A 48 5.11 10.25 -8.38
C TYR A 48 5.77 11.04 -9.51
N ARG A 49 7.11 11.04 -9.58
CA ARG A 49 7.85 11.71 -10.65
C ARG A 49 7.56 11.10 -12.03
N ARG A 50 7.36 9.79 -12.10
CA ARG A 50 6.99 9.09 -13.34
C ARG A 50 5.64 9.59 -13.86
N ILE A 51 4.63 9.73 -13.00
CA ILE A 51 3.32 10.26 -13.39
C ILE A 51 3.43 11.65 -14.01
N PHE A 52 4.20 12.55 -13.40
CA PHE A 52 4.38 13.91 -13.94
C PHE A 52 5.15 13.93 -15.27
N ARG A 53 6.04 12.96 -15.51
CA ARG A 53 6.69 12.77 -16.82
C ARG A 53 5.69 12.26 -17.86
N LEU A 54 4.81 11.34 -17.48
CA LEU A 54 3.75 10.82 -18.35
C LEU A 54 2.77 11.93 -18.71
N ALA A 55 2.26 12.69 -17.73
CA ALA A 55 1.37 13.82 -17.97
C ALA A 55 1.97 14.84 -18.96
N ARG A 56 3.28 15.12 -18.89
CA ARG A 56 3.92 16.03 -19.86
C ARG A 56 3.92 15.48 -21.29
N LYS A 57 4.14 14.18 -21.46
CA LYS A 57 4.16 13.50 -22.77
C LYS A 57 2.77 13.09 -23.26
N TRP A 58 1.75 13.23 -22.40
CA TRP A 58 0.40 12.80 -22.71
C TRP A 58 -0.18 13.57 -23.90
N GLN A 59 -0.91 12.86 -24.75
CA GLN A 59 -1.66 13.40 -25.87
C GLN A 59 -2.99 12.67 -25.90
N ALA A 60 -4.09 13.40 -26.02
CA ALA A 60 -5.41 12.78 -26.07
C ALA A 60 -5.56 11.96 -27.36
N ALA A 61 -6.20 10.79 -27.26
CA ALA A 61 -6.50 9.96 -28.41
C ALA A 61 -7.42 10.69 -29.43
N SER A 62 -8.18 11.70 -28.99
CA SER A 62 -9.01 12.54 -29.86
C SER A 62 -8.21 13.48 -30.76
N GLY A 63 -6.92 13.71 -30.47
CA GLY A 63 -6.09 14.68 -31.19
C GLY A 63 -6.45 16.15 -30.93
N GLN A 64 -7.48 16.42 -30.12
CA GLN A 64 -7.89 17.77 -29.76
C GLN A 64 -7.01 18.35 -28.65
N MET A 65 -6.71 19.64 -28.77
CA MET A 65 -5.85 20.34 -27.81
C MET A 65 -6.56 20.51 -26.47
N GLU A 66 -7.85 20.83 -26.50
CA GLU A 66 -8.71 21.01 -25.33
C GLU A 66 -8.78 19.75 -24.47
N ASP A 67 -9.01 18.60 -25.11
CA ASP A 67 -9.04 17.30 -24.44
C ASP A 67 -7.68 16.96 -23.84
N THR A 68 -6.60 17.18 -24.62
CA THR A 68 -5.23 16.96 -24.12
C THR A 68 -4.96 17.79 -22.87
N ILE A 69 -5.41 19.05 -22.81
CA ILE A 69 -5.25 19.92 -21.64
C ILE A 69 -6.07 19.39 -20.45
N LYS A 70 -7.34 19.04 -20.66
CA LYS A 70 -8.24 18.53 -19.61
C LYS A 70 -7.71 17.21 -19.02
N GLU A 71 -7.28 16.29 -19.87
CA GLU A 71 -6.73 15.00 -19.49
C GLU A 71 -5.43 15.16 -18.69
N LYS A 72 -4.53 16.06 -19.14
CA LYS A 72 -3.31 16.39 -18.38
C LYS A 72 -3.62 16.96 -17.02
N GLN A 73 -4.55 17.91 -16.94
CA GLN A 73 -4.98 18.50 -15.67
C GLN A 73 -5.58 17.43 -14.74
N TYR A 74 -6.38 16.52 -15.29
CA TYR A 74 -6.94 15.40 -14.54
C TYR A 74 -5.85 14.52 -13.93
N ILE A 75 -4.89 14.03 -14.74
CA ILE A 75 -3.77 13.19 -14.26
C ILE A 75 -3.02 13.89 -13.12
N LEU A 76 -2.72 15.19 -13.28
CA LEU A 76 -1.98 15.95 -12.28
C LEU A 76 -2.77 16.15 -10.98
N ASN A 77 -4.05 16.48 -11.08
CA ASN A 77 -4.91 16.73 -9.93
C ASN A 77 -5.18 15.42 -9.18
N GLU A 78 -5.51 14.35 -9.88
CA GLU A 78 -5.74 13.04 -9.27
C GLU A 78 -4.48 12.55 -8.54
N ALA A 79 -3.31 12.63 -9.18
CA ALA A 79 -2.05 12.24 -8.56
C ALA A 79 -1.75 13.09 -7.31
N ARG A 80 -1.96 14.41 -7.36
CA ARG A 80 -1.76 15.27 -6.18
C ARG A 80 -2.70 14.89 -5.04
N THR A 81 -3.99 14.74 -5.33
CA THR A 81 -5.01 14.40 -4.34
C THR A 81 -4.74 13.07 -3.67
N LEU A 82 -4.44 12.02 -4.46
CA LEU A 82 -4.17 10.68 -3.94
C LEU A 82 -2.89 10.61 -3.11
N PHE A 83 -1.78 11.19 -3.59
CA PHE A 83 -0.52 11.18 -2.84
C PHE A 83 -0.62 12.01 -1.57
N GLN A 84 -1.38 13.12 -1.59
CA GLN A 84 -1.61 13.93 -0.40
C GLN A 84 -2.47 13.18 0.63
N LYS A 85 -3.52 12.48 0.19
CA LYS A 85 -4.37 11.65 1.06
C LYS A 85 -3.58 10.53 1.74
N ASN A 86 -2.65 9.92 1.00
CA ASN A 86 -1.85 8.81 1.49
C ASN A 86 -0.58 9.23 2.26
N LYS A 87 -0.37 10.54 2.50
CA LYS A 87 0.84 11.09 3.13
C LYS A 87 1.14 10.50 4.51
N ASN A 88 0.09 10.19 5.29
CA ASN A 88 0.20 9.72 6.67
C ASN A 88 0.11 8.19 6.79
N LEU A 89 0.16 7.44 5.68
CA LEU A 89 0.16 5.98 5.71
C LEU A 89 1.51 5.47 6.21
N THR A 90 1.48 4.72 7.29
CA THR A 90 2.68 4.13 7.94
C THR A 90 2.77 2.62 7.71
N ASP A 91 1.65 1.97 7.37
CA ASP A 91 1.59 0.53 7.15
C ASP A 91 2.23 0.14 5.82
N ALA A 92 3.25 -0.72 5.88
CA ALA A 92 4.03 -1.15 4.74
C ALA A 92 3.19 -1.94 3.71
N ASP A 93 2.21 -2.72 4.15
CA ASP A 93 1.40 -3.54 3.25
C ASP A 93 0.38 -2.69 2.50
N LEU A 94 -0.21 -1.69 3.16
CA LEU A 94 -1.08 -0.71 2.50
C LEU A 94 -0.30 0.15 1.50
N ILE A 95 0.94 0.55 1.83
CA ILE A 95 1.80 1.30 0.90
C ILE A 95 2.07 0.47 -0.36
N LYS A 96 2.38 -0.82 -0.23
CA LYS A 96 2.56 -1.72 -1.39
C LYS A 96 1.29 -1.82 -2.23
N GLN A 97 0.12 -2.00 -1.61
CA GLN A 97 -1.14 -2.02 -2.34
C GLN A 97 -1.38 -0.72 -3.13
N CYS A 98 -1.03 0.44 -2.55
CA CYS A 98 -1.13 1.73 -3.26
C CYS A 98 -0.13 1.84 -4.41
N ILE A 99 1.08 1.29 -4.27
CA ILE A 99 2.10 1.23 -5.33
C ILE A 99 1.59 0.36 -6.49
N ASP A 100 1.08 -0.82 -6.19
CA ASP A 100 0.54 -1.77 -7.17
C ASP A 100 -0.68 -1.18 -7.90
N GLU A 101 -1.59 -0.55 -7.16
CA GLU A 101 -2.74 0.16 -7.71
C GLU A 101 -2.33 1.29 -8.66
N CYS A 102 -1.37 2.12 -8.23
CA CYS A 102 -0.84 3.22 -9.04
C CYS A 102 -0.18 2.71 -10.34
N THR A 103 0.58 1.61 -10.24
CA THR A 103 1.23 0.97 -11.38
C THR A 103 0.20 0.41 -12.36
N ALA A 104 -0.80 -0.32 -11.86
CA ALA A 104 -1.89 -0.84 -12.68
C ALA A 104 -2.68 0.28 -13.38
N ARG A 105 -2.93 1.42 -12.69
CA ARG A 105 -3.56 2.59 -13.33
C ARG A 105 -2.75 3.16 -14.47
N ILE A 106 -1.44 3.32 -14.27
CA ILE A 106 -0.53 3.81 -15.31
C ILE A 106 -0.57 2.87 -16.53
N GLU A 107 -0.50 1.57 -16.31
CA GLU A 107 -0.51 0.57 -17.38
C GLU A 107 -1.81 0.59 -18.18
N ILE A 108 -2.95 0.66 -17.50
CA ILE A 108 -4.27 0.74 -18.13
C ILE A 108 -4.44 2.04 -18.90
N GLY A 109 -4.01 3.16 -18.30
CA GLY A 109 -4.06 4.45 -18.96
C GLY A 109 -3.24 4.47 -20.24
N LEU A 110 -2.04 3.89 -20.22
CA LEU A 110 -1.18 3.76 -21.40
C LEU A 110 -1.72 2.77 -22.44
N HIS A 111 -2.31 1.65 -21.99
CA HIS A 111 -2.84 0.63 -22.90
C HIS A 111 -4.06 1.12 -23.67
N TYR A 112 -4.98 1.84 -23.00
CA TYR A 112 -6.21 2.34 -23.63
C TYR A 112 -6.13 3.79 -24.10
N GLN A 113 -5.03 4.50 -23.80
CA GLN A 113 -4.87 5.93 -24.07
C GLN A 113 -5.99 6.79 -23.46
N ILE A 114 -6.45 6.42 -22.27
CA ILE A 114 -7.51 7.12 -21.54
C ILE A 114 -7.05 7.31 -20.09
N PRO A 115 -7.01 8.53 -19.57
CA PRO A 115 -6.53 8.78 -18.20
C PRO A 115 -7.58 8.49 -17.13
N TYR A 116 -8.86 8.42 -17.53
CA TYR A 116 -9.98 8.20 -16.64
C TYR A 116 -10.12 6.72 -16.24
N PRO A 117 -10.60 6.43 -15.03
CA PRO A 117 -10.87 5.06 -14.60
C PRO A 117 -11.97 4.45 -15.47
N ARG A 118 -11.65 3.29 -16.05
CA ARG A 118 -12.54 2.55 -16.94
C ARG A 118 -13.72 1.98 -16.13
N PRO A 119 -14.98 2.28 -16.49
CA PRO A 119 -16.14 1.65 -15.86
C PRO A 119 -16.06 0.13 -16.03
N ILE A 120 -16.29 -0.63 -14.96
CA ILE A 120 -16.39 -2.08 -15.04
C ILE A 120 -17.73 -2.39 -15.72
N HIS A 121 -17.69 -2.90 -16.96
CA HIS A 121 -18.87 -3.44 -17.64
C HIS A 121 -19.25 -4.79 -17.03
N LEU A 122 -19.66 -4.79 -15.77
CA LEU A 122 -20.29 -5.94 -15.16
C LEU A 122 -21.79 -5.84 -15.49
N PRO A 123 -22.35 -6.72 -16.34
CA PRO A 123 -23.73 -6.60 -16.76
C PRO A 123 -24.64 -6.55 -15.52
N PRO A 124 -25.51 -5.54 -15.40
CA PRO A 124 -26.45 -5.46 -14.29
C PRO A 124 -27.44 -6.65 -14.25
N MET A 125 -27.56 -7.37 -15.37
CA MET A 125 -28.59 -8.39 -15.65
C MET A 125 -28.05 -9.84 -15.72
N GLY A 126 -26.75 -10.08 -15.48
CA GLY A 126 -26.16 -11.43 -15.59
C GLY A 126 -26.52 -12.39 -14.44
N LEU A 127 -27.20 -11.92 -13.38
CA LEU A 127 -27.53 -12.70 -12.19
C LEU A 127 -28.92 -12.32 -11.63
N THR A 128 -29.99 -12.90 -12.19
CA THR A 128 -31.38 -12.96 -11.65
C THR A 128 -32.09 -11.61 -11.33
N PRO A 129 -33.44 -11.55 -11.36
CA PRO A 129 -34.18 -10.29 -11.22
C PRO A 129 -33.96 -9.59 -9.87
N LEU A 130 -34.11 -8.27 -9.90
CA LEU A 130 -33.99 -7.25 -8.85
C LEU A 130 -34.99 -7.39 -7.67
N GLN A 131 -35.32 -8.60 -7.22
CA GLN A 131 -36.14 -8.82 -6.02
C GLN A 131 -35.65 -10.07 -5.25
N GLY A 132 -35.00 -9.87 -4.09
CA GLY A 132 -34.77 -10.97 -3.13
C GLY A 132 -33.53 -10.86 -2.24
N ARG A 133 -33.43 -11.80 -1.28
CA ARG A 133 -32.34 -11.93 -0.27
C ARG A 133 -30.91 -12.08 -0.85
N GLY A 134 -30.76 -12.27 -2.16
CA GLY A 134 -29.48 -12.42 -2.87
C GLY A 134 -28.74 -11.12 -3.22
N LEU A 135 -29.34 -9.95 -3.00
CA LEU A 135 -28.70 -8.66 -3.32
C LEU A 135 -27.42 -8.41 -2.51
N ARG A 136 -27.43 -8.73 -1.20
CA ARG A 136 -26.27 -8.50 -0.33
C ARG A 136 -25.08 -9.39 -0.68
N SER A 137 -25.32 -10.65 -1.06
CA SER A 137 -24.25 -11.57 -1.47
C SER A 137 -23.69 -11.17 -2.84
N GLN A 138 -24.54 -10.76 -3.78
CA GLN A 138 -24.09 -10.20 -5.06
C GLN A 138 -23.29 -8.92 -4.87
N GLU A 139 -23.74 -7.98 -4.03
CA GLU A 139 -23.01 -6.74 -3.77
C GLU A 139 -21.64 -7.00 -3.15
N LYS A 140 -21.52 -8.01 -2.26
CA LYS A 140 -20.24 -8.47 -1.73
C LYS A 140 -19.35 -9.03 -2.85
N LEU A 141 -19.88 -9.92 -3.69
CA LEU A 141 -19.14 -10.44 -4.85
C LEU A 141 -18.68 -9.30 -5.77
N ARG A 142 -19.53 -8.29 -6.01
CA ARG A 142 -19.18 -7.09 -6.80
C ARG A 142 -18.03 -6.32 -6.17
N LYS A 143 -18.03 -6.12 -4.85
CA LYS A 143 -16.93 -5.46 -4.13
C LYS A 143 -15.63 -6.25 -4.23
N LEU A 144 -15.70 -7.59 -4.18
CA LEU A 144 -14.54 -8.48 -4.32
C LEU A 144 -14.02 -8.55 -5.76
N SER A 145 -14.89 -8.47 -6.76
CA SER A 145 -14.53 -8.51 -8.19
C SER A 145 -14.04 -7.17 -8.74
N LYS A 146 -13.93 -6.12 -7.92
CA LYS A 146 -13.37 -4.84 -8.36
C LYS A 146 -11.88 -5.01 -8.67
N PRO A 147 -11.39 -4.56 -9.83
CA PRO A 147 -10.00 -4.66 -10.16
C PRO A 147 -9.18 -3.71 -9.29
N VAL A 148 -7.91 -4.08 -9.07
CA VAL A 148 -6.99 -3.42 -8.13
C VAL A 148 -6.90 -1.90 -8.37
N TYR A 149 -6.88 -1.49 -9.64
CA TYR A 149 -6.75 -0.08 -10.06
C TYR A 149 -7.98 0.79 -9.75
N LEU A 150 -9.11 0.25 -9.30
CA LEU A 150 -10.33 1.03 -9.02
C LEU A 150 -10.52 1.35 -7.52
N LYS A 151 -9.72 0.76 -6.63
CA LYS A 151 -9.94 0.76 -5.18
C LYS A 151 -10.03 2.18 -4.58
N SER A 152 -9.12 3.07 -4.96
CA SER A 152 -9.07 4.45 -4.43
C SER A 152 -9.94 5.44 -5.20
N HIS A 153 -10.57 5.06 -6.32
CA HIS A 153 -11.43 5.96 -7.09
C HIS A 153 -12.79 6.19 -6.43
N ASP A 154 -13.36 5.14 -5.84
CA ASP A 154 -14.63 5.20 -5.09
C ASP A 154 -14.55 6.12 -3.86
N GLU A 155 -13.35 6.42 -3.36
CA GLU A 155 -13.15 7.25 -2.17
C GLU A 155 -12.96 8.74 -2.49
N ILE A 156 -12.97 9.13 -3.77
CA ILE A 156 -12.76 10.50 -4.26
C ILE A 156 -14.01 11.05 -4.96
N SER A 157 -14.93 10.17 -5.41
CA SER A 157 -16.19 10.52 -6.08
C SER A 157 -17.34 10.67 -5.09
#